data_AF-A0A495IJU2-F1
#
_entry.id   AF-A0A495IJU2-F1
#
_cell.length_a   1.000
_cell.length_b   1.000
_cell.length_c   1.000
_cell.angle_alpha   90.00
_cell.angle_beta   90.00
_cell.angle_gamma   90.00
#
_symmetry.space_group_name_H-M   'P 1'
#
loop_
_entity.id
_entity.type
_entity.pdbx_description
1 polymer ?
#
loop_
_entity_poly.entity_id
_entity_poly.type
_entity_poly.pdbx_seq_one_letter_code
_entity_poly.pdbx_strand_id
1 'polypeptide(L)'
;MTSAAAGPAARPSPAIQAPLVAPGAAAPPIRGATGHAEPAAHEEPELPRGDAADPATLPGVWRFERTIDDRLQGRRIHVAGTATFAPRSDGAIAWDEEGLLDQGGDRVPVAAHRLLRRDAAGAWAVEFADGRPFHPWRVDAEVVHDCAPDDYRGRIDAEGGAAAWTQTWNVTGPMKDYTMVTRYEPCP
;
A
#
# COMPACT_ATOMS: atom_id res chain seq x y z
N MET A 1 -37.89 -40.44 -18.11
CA MET A 1 -36.81 -40.32 -17.12
C MET A 1 -35.66 -39.62 -17.81
N THR A 2 -35.52 -38.31 -17.63
CA THR A 2 -34.41 -37.54 -18.22
C THR A 2 -33.61 -36.96 -17.07
N SER A 3 -32.46 -37.56 -16.78
CA SER A 3 -31.53 -37.10 -15.74
C SER A 3 -30.65 -36.02 -16.35
N ALA A 4 -30.75 -34.79 -15.83
CA ALA A 4 -29.84 -33.70 -16.16
C ALA A 4 -28.53 -33.91 -15.40
N ALA A 5 -27.44 -34.10 -16.13
CA ALA A 5 -26.10 -34.10 -15.57
C ALA A 5 -25.74 -32.68 -15.12
N ALA A 6 -25.58 -32.50 -13.81
CA ALA A 6 -24.96 -31.32 -13.24
C ALA A 6 -23.50 -31.23 -13.72
N GLY A 7 -23.18 -30.19 -14.48
CA GLY A 7 -21.79 -29.85 -14.83
C GLY A 7 -20.97 -29.56 -13.56
N PRO A 8 -19.64 -29.74 -13.60
CA PRO A 8 -18.80 -29.53 -12.43
C PRO A 8 -18.91 -28.08 -11.95
N ALA A 9 -19.20 -27.91 -10.66
CA ALA A 9 -19.16 -26.62 -10.00
C ALA A 9 -17.77 -25.99 -10.18
N ALA A 10 -17.75 -24.76 -10.69
CA ALA A 10 -16.53 -23.96 -10.76
C ALA A 10 -15.93 -23.87 -9.36
N ARG A 11 -14.69 -24.34 -9.21
CA ARG A 11 -13.94 -24.15 -7.96
C ARG A 11 -13.80 -22.64 -7.72
N PRO A 12 -13.98 -22.13 -6.49
CA PRO A 12 -13.65 -20.74 -6.20
C PRO A 12 -12.16 -20.53 -6.50
N SER A 13 -11.87 -19.69 -7.50
CA SER A 13 -10.50 -19.27 -7.81
C SER A 13 -9.92 -18.49 -6.63
N PRO A 14 -8.62 -18.67 -6.31
CA PRO A 14 -7.99 -17.88 -5.26
C PRO A 14 -8.11 -16.40 -5.61
N ALA A 15 -8.56 -15.60 -4.64
CA ALA A 15 -8.66 -14.15 -4.76
C ALA A 15 -7.33 -13.58 -5.25
N ILE A 16 -7.37 -12.47 -6.00
CA ILE A 16 -6.15 -11.73 -6.34
C ILE A 16 -5.49 -11.32 -5.02
N GLN A 17 -4.47 -12.08 -4.64
CA GLN A 17 -3.49 -11.60 -3.70
C GLN A 17 -2.60 -10.67 -4.52
N ALA A 18 -2.98 -9.40 -4.56
CA ALA A 18 -2.00 -8.32 -4.61
C ALA A 18 -0.98 -8.57 -3.46
N PRO A 19 0.17 -7.90 -3.36
CA PRO A 19 0.97 -7.96 -2.13
C PRO A 19 0.17 -7.33 -0.97
N LEU A 20 -0.78 -8.12 -0.49
CA LEU A 20 -1.80 -7.90 0.49
C LEU A 20 -1.50 -8.99 1.51
N VAL A 21 -0.52 -8.68 2.35
CA VAL A 21 -0.13 -9.59 3.41
C VAL A 21 -1.32 -9.65 4.36
N ALA A 22 -1.99 -10.80 4.41
CA ALA A 22 -3.04 -11.04 5.39
C ALA A 22 -2.48 -10.80 6.82
N PRO A 23 -3.23 -10.14 7.72
CA PRO A 23 -2.75 -9.83 9.05
C PRO A 23 -2.61 -11.10 9.90
N GLY A 24 -1.43 -11.27 10.51
CA GLY A 24 -1.14 -12.31 11.50
C GLY A 24 -0.90 -11.72 12.90
N ALA A 25 -1.96 -11.71 13.72
CA ALA A 25 -2.02 -11.76 15.20
C ALA A 25 -1.17 -10.80 16.10
N ALA A 26 -1.90 -9.82 16.67
CA ALA A 26 -1.91 -9.26 18.04
C ALA A 26 -0.61 -9.00 18.85
N ALA A 27 -0.45 -7.72 19.27
CA ALA A 27 0.43 -7.27 20.36
C ALA A 27 -0.39 -6.90 21.64
N PRO A 28 0.19 -7.01 22.85
CA PRO A 28 -0.51 -6.81 24.14
C PRO A 28 -0.59 -5.33 24.57
N PRO A 29 -1.39 -4.97 25.61
CA PRO A 29 -1.67 -3.58 25.95
C PRO A 29 -0.61 -2.96 26.85
N ILE A 30 -0.40 -1.65 26.70
CA ILE A 30 0.37 -0.81 27.65
C ILE A 30 -0.53 0.33 28.16
N ARG A 31 -0.49 0.54 29.48
CA ARG A 31 -1.36 1.46 30.23
C ARG A 31 -0.54 2.60 30.84
N GLY A 32 -0.91 3.83 30.52
CA GLY A 32 -0.90 5.04 31.36
C GLY A 32 0.43 5.79 31.57
N ALA A 33 0.47 7.09 31.28
CA ALA A 33 0.12 8.16 32.22
C ALA A 33 0.25 9.56 31.59
N THR A 34 -0.49 10.49 32.18
CA THR A 34 -0.87 11.86 31.79
C THR A 34 0.14 12.96 32.15
N GLY A 35 0.08 14.10 31.47
CA GLY A 35 0.58 15.40 31.97
C GLY A 35 0.48 16.55 30.96
N HIS A 36 -0.44 17.50 31.19
CA HIS A 36 -0.69 18.70 30.38
C HIS A 36 0.33 19.82 30.61
N ALA A 37 0.58 20.67 29.60
CA ALA A 37 0.26 22.12 29.60
C ALA A 37 0.79 22.82 28.33
N GLU A 38 -0.06 23.65 27.72
CA GLU A 38 0.23 24.70 26.72
C GLU A 38 -0.37 26.02 27.27
N PRO A 39 -0.18 27.22 26.68
CA PRO A 39 0.42 27.53 25.38
C PRO A 39 1.41 28.73 25.37
N ALA A 40 2.12 28.91 24.27
CA ALA A 40 2.60 30.23 23.84
C ALA A 40 2.56 30.29 22.31
N ALA A 41 1.84 31.28 21.80
CA ALA A 41 1.68 31.55 20.38
C ALA A 41 3.03 31.83 19.73
N HIS A 42 3.47 30.89 18.89
CA HIS A 42 4.47 31.11 17.87
C HIS A 42 3.78 30.85 16.54
N GLU A 43 3.83 31.85 15.67
CA GLU A 43 3.32 31.83 14.29
C GLU A 43 3.63 30.47 13.65
N GLU A 44 2.61 29.71 13.27
CA GLU A 44 2.79 28.41 12.64
C GLU A 44 3.54 28.63 11.31
N PRO A 45 4.78 28.10 11.16
CA PRO A 45 5.42 28.12 9.87
C PRO A 45 4.58 27.21 8.98
N GLU A 46 4.06 27.75 7.88
CA GLU A 46 3.38 26.96 6.86
C GLU A 46 4.34 25.85 6.43
N LEU A 47 4.09 24.64 6.91
CA LEU A 47 4.94 23.48 6.65
C LEU A 47 5.03 23.33 5.13
N PRO A 48 6.24 23.21 4.55
CA PRO A 48 6.35 22.95 3.12
C PRO A 48 5.53 21.69 2.83
N ARG A 49 4.50 21.82 1.98
CA ARG A 49 3.74 20.67 1.48
C ARG A 49 4.75 19.76 0.81
N GLY A 50 5.11 18.67 1.48
CA GLY A 50 6.24 17.85 1.07
C GLY A 50 6.05 17.29 -0.32
N ASP A 51 7.09 17.39 -1.15
CA ASP A 51 7.14 16.63 -2.39
C ASP A 51 7.16 15.15 -2.01
N ALA A 52 6.13 14.39 -2.41
CA ALA A 52 6.10 12.92 -2.27
C ALA A 52 7.30 12.22 -2.93
N ALA A 53 8.14 12.97 -3.65
CA ALA A 53 9.48 12.59 -4.07
C ALA A 53 10.38 12.10 -2.92
N ASP A 54 10.31 12.72 -1.73
CA ASP A 54 11.08 12.29 -0.55
C ASP A 54 10.18 11.59 0.48
N PRO A 55 10.35 10.27 0.71
CA PRO A 55 9.65 9.55 1.76
C PRO A 55 9.70 10.19 3.15
N ALA A 56 10.69 11.02 3.45
CA ALA A 56 10.77 11.77 4.70
C ALA A 56 9.57 12.71 4.93
N THR A 57 8.85 13.10 3.87
CA THR A 57 7.69 13.99 3.95
C THR A 57 6.35 13.25 4.03
N LEU A 58 6.36 11.92 3.94
CA LEU A 58 5.15 11.11 4.03
C LEU A 58 4.53 10.99 5.42
N PRO A 59 5.25 11.15 6.57
CA PRO A 59 4.64 10.97 7.89
C PRO A 59 3.29 11.66 8.05
N GLY A 60 2.27 10.90 8.46
CA GLY A 60 0.89 11.36 8.52
C GLY A 60 -0.11 10.30 8.05
N VAL A 61 -1.37 10.71 7.96
CA VAL A 61 -2.48 9.86 7.50
C VAL A 61 -2.89 10.30 6.10
N TRP A 62 -3.03 9.32 5.22
CA TRP A 62 -3.34 9.49 3.82
C TRP A 62 -4.58 8.68 3.49
N ARG A 63 -5.41 9.19 2.59
CA ARG A 63 -6.43 8.38 1.94
C ARG A 63 -5.79 7.71 0.73
N PHE A 64 -6.23 6.50 0.42
CA PHE A 64 -5.87 5.89 -0.85
C PHE A 64 -7.09 5.33 -1.57
N GLU A 65 -7.03 5.41 -2.90
CA GLU A 65 -7.91 4.71 -3.81
C GLU A 65 -7.07 3.84 -4.74
N ARG A 66 -7.49 2.59 -4.91
CA ARG A 66 -6.77 1.59 -5.69
C ARG A 66 -7.71 0.93 -6.68
N THR A 67 -7.26 0.85 -7.93
CA THR A 67 -7.92 0.11 -8.99
C THR A 67 -6.99 -1.01 -9.45
N ILE A 68 -7.51 -2.23 -9.50
CA ILE A 68 -6.82 -3.41 -10.03
C ILE A 68 -7.58 -3.88 -11.27
N ASP A 69 -6.91 -3.81 -12.41
CA ASP A 69 -7.40 -4.36 -13.68
C ASP A 69 -6.85 -5.79 -13.83
N ASP A 70 -7.66 -6.78 -13.48
CA ASP A 70 -7.35 -8.21 -13.57
C ASP A 70 -7.68 -8.72 -14.96
N ARG A 71 -6.65 -8.81 -15.79
CA ARG A 71 -6.75 -9.23 -17.18
C ARG A 71 -6.92 -10.74 -17.31
N LEU A 72 -6.47 -11.51 -16.31
CA LEU A 72 -6.67 -12.96 -16.27
C LEU A 72 -8.14 -13.33 -16.07
N GLN A 73 -8.85 -12.59 -15.19
CA GLN A 73 -10.26 -12.82 -14.89
C GLN A 73 -11.21 -11.88 -15.64
N GLY A 74 -10.68 -10.92 -16.39
CA GLY A 74 -11.46 -9.92 -17.14
C GLY A 74 -12.31 -9.03 -16.24
N ARG A 75 -11.79 -8.64 -15.07
CA ARG A 75 -12.54 -7.84 -14.08
C ARG A 75 -11.73 -6.66 -13.54
N ARG A 76 -12.45 -5.65 -13.08
CA ARG A 76 -11.88 -4.51 -12.36
C ARG A 76 -12.30 -4.55 -10.90
N ILE A 77 -11.34 -4.35 -10.01
CA ILE A 77 -11.52 -4.36 -8.56
C ILE A 77 -11.16 -2.98 -8.02
N HIS A 78 -11.95 -2.49 -7.08
CA HIS A 78 -11.73 -1.21 -6.41
C HIS A 78 -11.46 -1.44 -4.92
N VAL A 79 -10.50 -0.71 -4.39
CA VAL A 79 -10.17 -0.67 -2.97
C VAL A 79 -10.06 0.79 -2.54
N ALA A 80 -10.67 1.15 -1.42
CA ALA A 80 -10.49 2.46 -0.80
C ALA A 80 -10.15 2.29 0.68
N GLY A 81 -9.30 3.17 1.19
CA GLY A 81 -8.82 3.04 2.56
C GLY A 81 -7.93 4.20 3.00
N THR A 82 -7.17 3.93 4.06
CA THR A 82 -6.19 4.85 4.63
C THR A 82 -4.82 4.21 4.69
N ALA A 83 -3.78 5.02 4.45
CA ALA A 83 -2.40 4.67 4.70
C ALA A 83 -1.86 5.55 5.84
N THR A 84 -1.22 4.95 6.82
CA THR A 84 -0.51 5.67 7.89
C THR A 84 0.98 5.51 7.70
N PHE A 85 1.68 6.63 7.64
CA PHE A 85 3.14 6.69 7.62
C PHE A 85 3.62 7.13 9.00
N ALA A 86 4.19 6.24 9.79
CA ALA A 86 4.59 6.49 11.17
C ALA A 86 6.12 6.38 11.33
N PRO A 87 6.82 7.47 11.73
CA PRO A 87 8.23 7.41 12.06
C PRO A 87 8.50 6.42 13.19
N ARG A 88 9.60 5.67 13.08
CA ARG A 88 10.05 4.71 14.09
C ARG A 88 11.35 5.17 14.74
N SER A 89 11.63 4.66 15.93
CA SER A 89 12.86 4.98 16.68
C SER A 89 14.14 4.51 16.00
N ASP A 90 14.07 3.53 15.10
CA ASP A 90 15.19 3.02 14.30
C ASP A 90 15.42 3.79 12.99
N GLY A 91 14.74 4.94 12.81
CA GLY A 91 14.87 5.80 11.64
C GLY A 91 14.11 5.34 10.40
N ALA A 92 13.42 4.19 10.47
CA ALA A 92 12.47 3.78 9.44
C ALA A 92 11.13 4.50 9.57
N ILE A 93 10.32 4.45 8.52
CA ILE A 93 8.92 4.88 8.54
C ILE A 93 8.07 3.62 8.31
N ALA A 94 7.18 3.29 9.24
CA ALA A 94 6.17 2.28 9.03
C ALA A 94 5.13 2.79 8.04
N TRP A 95 4.78 1.96 7.06
CA TRP A 95 3.74 2.24 6.07
C TRP A 95 2.68 1.15 6.19
N ASP A 96 1.56 1.52 6.80
CA ASP A 96 0.44 0.64 7.10
C ASP A 96 -0.79 1.06 6.30
N GLU A 97 -1.30 0.17 5.46
CA GLU A 97 -2.54 0.37 4.70
C GLU A 97 -3.66 -0.46 5.30
N GLU A 98 -4.83 0.15 5.44
CA GLU A 98 -6.08 -0.53 5.77
C GLU A 98 -7.18 -0.02 4.84
N GLY A 99 -7.92 -0.93 4.20
CA GLY A 99 -8.97 -0.56 3.27
C GLY A 99 -10.02 -1.63 3.07
N LEU A 100 -10.98 -1.32 2.21
CA LEU A 100 -12.08 -2.20 1.83
C LEU A 100 -12.08 -2.42 0.32
N LEU A 101 -12.01 -3.67 -0.08
CA LEU A 101 -12.19 -4.12 -1.47
C LEU A 101 -13.69 -4.26 -1.76
N ASP A 102 -14.15 -3.67 -2.86
CA ASP A 102 -15.50 -3.84 -3.37
C ASP A 102 -15.56 -5.07 -4.30
N GLN A 103 -16.37 -6.05 -3.92
CA GLN A 103 -16.61 -7.27 -4.68
C GLN A 103 -18.09 -7.39 -5.08
N GLY A 104 -18.62 -6.37 -5.75
CA GLY A 104 -19.97 -6.43 -6.31
C GLY A 104 -21.06 -6.41 -5.23
N GLY A 105 -20.87 -5.59 -4.20
CA GLY A 105 -21.80 -5.42 -3.09
C GLY A 105 -21.29 -5.95 -1.74
N ASP A 106 -20.35 -6.90 -1.76
CA ASP A 106 -19.61 -7.32 -0.57
C ASP A 106 -18.37 -6.44 -0.36
N ARG A 107 -18.10 -6.09 0.91
CA ARG A 107 -16.89 -5.36 1.30
C ARG A 107 -15.93 -6.28 2.03
N VAL A 108 -14.76 -6.52 1.45
CA VAL A 108 -13.73 -7.38 2.02
C VAL A 108 -12.60 -6.52 2.61
N PRO A 109 -12.29 -6.61 3.90
CA PRO A 109 -11.15 -5.90 4.50
C PRO A 109 -9.82 -6.34 3.89
N VAL A 110 -8.95 -5.37 3.66
CA VAL A 110 -7.62 -5.58 3.12
C VAL A 110 -6.60 -4.73 3.87
N ALA A 111 -5.39 -5.28 4.07
CA ALA A 111 -4.31 -4.58 4.74
C ALA A 111 -2.95 -4.90 4.12
N ALA A 112 -2.01 -3.95 4.26
CA ALA A 112 -0.62 -4.15 3.86
C ALA A 112 0.32 -3.42 4.83
N HIS A 113 1.43 -4.06 5.17
CA HIS A 113 2.42 -3.54 6.12
C HIS A 113 3.80 -3.54 5.46
N ARG A 114 4.46 -2.38 5.46
CA ARG A 114 5.75 -2.14 4.81
C ARG A 114 6.61 -1.23 5.68
N LEU A 115 7.90 -1.19 5.38
CA LEU A 115 8.83 -0.24 5.99
C LEU A 115 9.52 0.56 4.89
N LEU A 116 9.69 1.86 5.11
CA LEU A 116 10.58 2.72 4.33
C LEU A 116 11.85 2.92 5.15
N ARG A 117 13.00 2.57 4.56
CA ARG A 117 14.30 2.67 5.22
C ARG A 117 15.34 3.25 4.27
N ARG A 118 16.29 4.01 4.82
CA ARG A 118 17.48 4.42 4.08
C ARG A 118 18.51 3.29 4.08
N ASP A 119 19.05 2.97 2.91
CA ASP A 119 20.18 2.06 2.78
C ASP A 119 21.49 2.71 3.27
N ALA A 120 22.59 1.96 3.20
CA ALA A 120 23.91 2.46 3.63
C ALA A 120 24.42 3.66 2.80
N ALA A 121 23.87 3.88 1.60
CA ALA A 121 24.17 5.04 0.76
C ALA A 121 23.20 6.22 1.00
N GLY A 122 22.23 6.06 1.91
CA GLY A 122 21.22 7.07 2.25
C GLY A 122 20.00 7.09 1.33
N ALA A 123 19.92 6.18 0.35
CA ALA A 123 18.80 6.08 -0.57
C ALA A 123 17.63 5.33 0.06
N TRP A 124 16.40 5.78 -0.21
CA TRP A 124 15.21 5.13 0.33
C TRP A 124 14.90 3.81 -0.38
N ALA A 125 14.50 2.82 0.40
CA ALA A 125 14.01 1.53 -0.06
C ALA A 125 12.74 1.14 0.71
N VAL A 126 11.90 0.36 0.05
CA VAL A 126 10.75 -0.32 0.64
C VAL A 126 11.18 -1.72 1.05
N GLU A 127 10.85 -2.09 2.28
CA GLU A 127 11.02 -3.42 2.85
C GLU A 127 9.65 -4.00 3.18
N PHE A 128 9.56 -5.33 3.20
CA PHE A 128 8.44 -6.02 3.82
C PHE A 128 8.41 -5.76 5.33
N ALA A 129 7.28 -6.00 5.98
CA ALA A 129 7.15 -5.84 7.44
C ALA A 129 8.14 -6.69 8.26
N ASP A 130 8.65 -7.80 7.69
CA ASP A 130 9.69 -8.65 8.28
C ASP A 130 11.13 -8.14 8.06
N GLY A 131 11.28 -6.98 7.40
CA GLY A 131 12.56 -6.34 7.11
C GLY A 131 13.27 -6.86 5.86
N ARG A 132 12.72 -7.85 5.13
CA ARG A 132 13.31 -8.27 3.86
C ARG A 132 13.21 -7.16 2.82
N PRO A 133 14.25 -6.92 2.01
CA PRO A 133 14.19 -5.93 0.93
C PRO A 133 13.06 -6.26 -0.06
N PHE A 134 12.34 -5.22 -0.49
CA PHE A 134 11.33 -5.36 -1.53
C PHE A 134 11.77 -4.64 -2.81
N HIS A 135 11.75 -3.30 -2.83
CA HIS A 135 12.21 -2.53 -3.98
C HIS A 135 12.76 -1.16 -3.54
N PRO A 136 13.65 -0.52 -4.32
CA PRO A 136 14.06 0.85 -4.03
C PRO A 136 12.88 1.82 -4.18
N TRP A 137 12.82 2.87 -3.36
CA TRP A 137 11.89 3.97 -3.59
C TRP A 137 12.48 4.87 -4.67
N ARG A 138 11.86 4.86 -5.86
CA ARG A 138 12.28 5.70 -6.98
C ARG A 138 11.05 6.38 -7.58
N VAL A 139 11.03 7.70 -7.48
CA VAL A 139 10.02 8.52 -8.16
C VAL A 139 10.46 8.71 -9.61
N ASP A 140 9.48 8.69 -10.51
CA ASP A 140 9.62 8.85 -11.96
C ASP A 140 10.48 7.79 -12.66
N ALA A 141 10.85 6.71 -11.97
CA ALA A 141 11.60 5.59 -12.53
C ALA A 141 10.91 4.25 -12.30
N GLU A 142 11.01 3.36 -13.29
CA GLU A 142 10.53 1.98 -13.14
C GLU A 142 11.47 1.20 -12.21
N VAL A 143 10.87 0.39 -11.35
CA VAL A 143 11.55 -0.61 -10.54
C VAL A 143 11.05 -1.99 -10.93
N VAL A 144 11.96 -2.95 -11.01
CA VAL A 144 11.62 -4.35 -11.28
C VAL A 144 11.90 -5.15 -10.01
N HIS A 145 10.95 -5.97 -9.61
CA HIS A 145 11.10 -6.91 -8.52
C HIS A 145 10.74 -8.32 -8.99
N ASP A 146 11.73 -9.19 -9.02
CA ASP A 146 11.58 -10.57 -9.48
C ASP A 146 11.12 -11.44 -8.31
N CYS A 147 9.82 -11.37 -7.99
CA CYS A 147 9.20 -12.27 -7.02
C CYS A 147 8.74 -13.55 -7.74
N ALA A 148 9.70 -14.40 -8.14
CA ALA A 148 9.41 -15.65 -8.84
C ALA A 148 8.25 -16.42 -8.17
N PRO A 149 7.24 -16.89 -8.94
CA PRO A 149 7.22 -16.99 -10.41
C PRO A 149 6.67 -15.76 -11.14
N ASP A 150 6.46 -14.64 -10.45
CA ASP A 150 5.80 -13.46 -10.99
C ASP A 150 6.79 -12.31 -11.19
N ASP A 151 6.62 -11.57 -12.28
CA ASP A 151 7.36 -10.36 -12.60
C ASP A 151 6.56 -9.15 -12.13
N TYR A 152 7.17 -8.31 -11.28
CA TYR A 152 6.56 -7.08 -10.79
C TYR A 152 7.33 -5.87 -11.33
N ARG A 153 6.63 -5.01 -12.08
CA ARG A 153 7.17 -3.73 -12.56
C ARG A 153 6.42 -2.57 -11.91
N GLY A 154 7.11 -1.85 -11.05
CA GLY A 154 6.56 -0.77 -10.23
C GLY A 154 7.02 0.60 -10.67
N ARG A 155 6.24 1.62 -10.36
CA ARG A 155 6.57 3.04 -10.56
C ARG A 155 5.86 3.88 -9.50
N ILE A 156 6.51 4.95 -9.07
CA ILE A 156 5.92 6.00 -8.26
C ILE A 156 5.98 7.29 -9.05
N ASP A 157 4.84 7.97 -9.16
CA ASP A 157 4.69 9.25 -9.85
C ASP A 157 4.26 10.30 -8.82
N ALA A 158 5.04 11.37 -8.68
CA ALA A 158 4.61 12.53 -7.90
C ALA A 158 3.64 13.39 -8.72
N GLU A 159 2.52 13.79 -8.15
CA GLU A 159 1.56 14.64 -8.86
C GLU A 159 1.98 16.10 -8.73
N GLY A 160 2.43 16.70 -9.83
CA GLY A 160 2.99 18.05 -9.84
C GLY A 160 2.09 19.09 -9.15
N GLY A 161 2.59 19.70 -8.07
CA GLY A 161 1.94 20.80 -7.35
C GLY A 161 1.03 20.41 -6.17
N ALA A 162 0.79 19.12 -5.95
CA ALA A 162 0.07 18.59 -4.78
C ALA A 162 0.95 17.58 -4.03
N ALA A 163 0.69 17.36 -2.74
CA ALA A 163 1.36 16.31 -1.98
C ALA A 163 0.91 14.89 -2.42
N ALA A 164 -0.10 14.77 -3.29
CA ALA A 164 -0.60 13.51 -3.79
C ALA A 164 0.43 12.77 -4.67
N TRP A 165 0.35 11.44 -4.68
CA TRP A 165 1.22 10.60 -5.50
C TRP A 165 0.54 9.30 -5.88
N THR A 166 1.02 8.70 -6.96
CA THR A 166 0.46 7.47 -7.51
C THR A 166 1.52 6.38 -7.56
N GLN A 167 1.16 5.17 -7.10
CA GLN A 167 1.94 3.94 -7.27
C GLN A 167 1.27 3.05 -8.30
N THR A 168 2.01 2.67 -9.34
CA THR A 168 1.55 1.72 -10.36
C THR A 168 2.39 0.45 -10.30
N TRP A 169 1.72 -0.71 -10.35
CA TRP A 169 2.33 -2.01 -10.53
C TRP A 169 1.73 -2.72 -11.74
N ASN A 170 2.57 -3.16 -12.66
CA ASN A 170 2.22 -4.12 -13.69
C ASN A 170 2.78 -5.48 -13.27
N VAL A 171 1.90 -6.47 -13.11
CA VAL A 171 2.24 -7.79 -12.59
C VAL A 171 1.84 -8.86 -13.58
N THR A 172 2.79 -9.70 -13.94
CA THR A 172 2.61 -10.79 -14.90
C THR A 172 3.25 -12.07 -14.36
N GLY A 173 2.59 -13.21 -14.54
CA GLY A 173 3.09 -14.51 -14.10
C GLY A 173 2.11 -15.63 -14.45
N PRO A 174 2.43 -16.89 -14.13
CA PRO A 174 1.59 -18.04 -14.50
C PRO A 174 0.15 -17.97 -14.00
N MET A 175 -0.06 -17.28 -12.87
CA MET A 175 -1.36 -17.17 -12.18
C MET A 175 -1.79 -15.72 -11.94
N LYS A 176 -1.05 -14.74 -12.47
CA LYS A 176 -1.30 -13.32 -12.26
C LYS A 176 -1.14 -12.58 -13.57
N ASP A 177 -2.13 -11.78 -13.91
CA ASP A 177 -2.01 -10.82 -14.99
C ASP A 177 -2.87 -9.60 -14.63
N TYR A 178 -2.26 -8.59 -13.99
CA TYR A 178 -2.99 -7.38 -13.61
C TYR A 178 -2.16 -6.11 -13.60
N THR A 179 -2.85 -4.97 -13.71
CA THR A 179 -2.29 -3.64 -13.43
C THR A 179 -2.98 -3.11 -12.19
N MET A 180 -2.20 -2.67 -11.20
CA MET A 180 -2.68 -2.06 -9.97
C MET A 180 -2.21 -0.62 -9.90
N VAL A 181 -3.15 0.32 -9.86
CA VAL A 181 -2.88 1.74 -9.67
C VAL A 181 -3.43 2.14 -8.32
N THR A 182 -2.59 2.71 -7.46
CA THR A 182 -2.99 3.25 -6.15
C THR A 182 -2.63 4.70 -6.09
N ARG A 183 -3.59 5.55 -5.79
CA ARG A 183 -3.37 6.98 -5.59
C ARG A 183 -3.51 7.31 -4.12
N TYR A 184 -2.57 8.09 -3.60
CA TYR A 184 -2.53 8.55 -2.21
C TYR A 184 -2.70 10.06 -2.15
N GLU A 185 -3.53 10.51 -1.22
CA GLU A 185 -3.71 11.92 -0.90
C GLU A 185 -3.61 12.14 0.60
N PRO A 186 -2.98 13.23 1.07
CA PRO A 186 -3.00 13.54 2.49
C PRO A 186 -4.44 13.70 2.97
N CYS A 187 -4.75 13.19 4.15
CA CYS A 187 -5.99 13.57 4.80
C CYS A 187 -5.89 15.07 5.21
N PRO A 188 -6.97 15.86 5.05
CA PRO A 188 -7.00 17.24 5.54
C PRO A 188 -6.76 17.35 7.05
#